data_AF-A0A9W6HRK8-F1
#
_entry.id   AF-A0A9W6HRK8-F1
#
_cell.length_a   1.000
_cell.length_b   1.000
_cell.length_c   1.000
_cell.angle_alpha   90.00
_cell.angle_beta   90.00
_cell.angle_gamma   90.00
#
_symmetry.space_group_name_H-M   'P 1'
#
loop_
_entity.id
_entity.type
_entity.pdbx_description
1 polymer ?
#
loop_
_entity_poly.entity_id
_entity_poly.type
_entity_poly.pdbx_seq_one_letter_code
_entity_poly.pdbx_strand_id
1 'polypeptide(L)' 'MSADDAWDALNDALAHTTPACEGRVLFTADRLSDDQRALCKSICARCPLFDLCDAYAITAKVESGYWAGHSYSPKGRK' A
#
# COMPACT_ATOMS: atom_id res chain seq x y z
N MET A 1 -14.48 12.48 2.79
CA MET A 1 -13.98 11.51 1.80
C MET A 1 -14.23 10.13 2.38
N SER A 2 -15.04 9.33 1.69
CA SER A 2 -15.29 7.93 2.04
C SER A 2 -14.14 7.04 1.55
N ALA A 3 -14.16 5.76 1.94
CA ALA A 3 -13.23 4.77 1.39
C ALA A 3 -13.45 4.54 -0.11
N ASP A 4 -14.71 4.60 -0.57
CA ASP A 4 -15.06 4.47 -1.99
C ASP A 4 -14.53 5.65 -2.81
N ASP A 5 -14.69 6.89 -2.32
CA ASP A 5 -14.13 8.08 -2.99
C ASP A 5 -12.60 8.00 -3.13
N ALA A 6 -11.92 7.51 -2.07
CA ALA A 6 -10.48 7.36 -2.06
C ALA A 6 -10.02 6.21 -2.98
N TRP A 7 -10.79 5.13 -3.05
CA TRP A 7 -10.57 4.04 -3.99
C TRP A 7 -10.73 4.50 -5.43
N ASP A 8 -11.79 5.25 -5.75
CA ASP A 8 -12.04 5.75 -7.10
C ASP A 8 -10.89 6.64 -7.59
N ALA A 9 -10.41 7.56 -6.74
CA ALA A 9 -9.26 8.40 -7.05
C ALA A 9 -7.96 7.60 -7.27
N LEU A 10 -7.71 6.59 -6.42
CA LEU A 10 -6.56 5.70 -6.57
C LEU A 10 -6.67 4.84 -7.83
N ASN A 11 -7.85 4.28 -8.10
CA ASN A 11 -8.13 3.40 -9.23
C ASN A 11 -8.01 4.12 -10.57
N ASP A 12 -8.50 5.37 -10.65
CA ASP A 12 -8.29 6.24 -11.81
C ASP A 12 -6.80 6.47 -12.07
N ALA A 13 -6.03 6.80 -11.02
CA ALA A 13 -4.59 7.00 -11.16
C ALA A 13 -3.84 5.71 -11.56
N LEU A 14 -4.28 4.54 -11.07
CA LEU A 14 -3.75 3.23 -11.46
C LEU A 14 -4.03 2.89 -12.93
N ALA A 15 -5.14 3.38 -13.50
CA ALA A 15 -5.43 3.20 -14.92
C ALA A 15 -4.41 3.92 -15.84
N HIS A 16 -3.73 4.94 -15.31
CA HIS A 16 -2.75 5.75 -16.04
C HIS A 16 -1.31 5.54 -15.61
N THR A 17 -1.09 4.93 -14.44
CA THR A 17 0.24 4.77 -13.84
C THR A 17 0.40 3.37 -13.25
N THR A 18 1.30 2.58 -13.83
CA THR A 18 1.76 1.29 -13.28
C THR A 18 2.72 1.56 -12.12
N PRO A 19 2.35 1.32 -10.85
CA PRO A 19 3.24 1.55 -9.73
C PRO A 19 4.34 0.49 -9.69
N ALA A 20 5.53 0.85 -9.21
CA ALA A 20 6.65 -0.09 -9.12
C ALA A 20 6.41 -1.26 -8.15
N CYS A 21 5.37 -1.19 -7.32
CA CYS A 21 4.93 -2.27 -6.43
C CYS A 21 4.05 -3.33 -7.12
N GLU A 22 3.52 -3.07 -8.31
CA GLU A 22 2.64 -3.99 -9.02
C GLU A 22 3.33 -5.34 -9.30
N GLY A 23 2.60 -6.44 -9.06
CA GLY A 23 3.10 -7.80 -9.25
C GLY A 23 4.15 -8.26 -8.22
N ARG A 24 4.53 -7.43 -7.25
CA ARG A 24 5.51 -7.80 -6.22
C ARG A 24 4.82 -8.44 -5.02
N VAL A 25 5.07 -9.73 -4.82
CA VAL A 25 4.55 -10.52 -3.67
C VAL A 25 4.88 -9.89 -2.31
N LEU A 26 5.97 -9.12 -2.21
CA LEU A 26 6.35 -8.43 -0.98
C LEU A 26 5.26 -7.45 -0.47
N PHE A 27 4.43 -6.90 -1.34
CA PHE A 27 3.39 -5.94 -0.95
C PHE A 27 2.12 -6.62 -0.42
N THR A 28 1.96 -7.91 -0.70
CA THR A 28 0.84 -8.75 -0.22
C THR A 28 1.29 -9.82 0.78
N ALA A 29 2.57 -9.86 1.14
CA ALA A 29 3.12 -10.84 2.05
C ALA A 29 2.66 -10.57 3.50
N ASP A 30 2.27 -11.64 4.21
CA ASP A 30 1.87 -11.57 5.62
C ASP A 30 3.02 -11.20 6.55
N ARG A 31 4.24 -11.58 6.17
CA ARG A 31 5.46 -11.34 6.95
C ARG A 31 6.56 -10.84 6.03
N LEU A 32 7.17 -9.74 6.46
CA LEU A 32 8.34 -9.15 5.83
C LEU A 32 9.49 -9.11 6.83
N SER A 33 10.67 -9.54 6.40
CA SER A 33 11.93 -9.24 7.10
C SER A 33 12.23 -7.75 7.08
N ASP A 34 13.17 -7.30 7.90
CA ASP A 34 13.55 -5.88 7.96
C ASP A 34 14.09 -5.37 6.62
N ASP A 35 14.90 -6.16 5.92
CA ASP A 35 15.41 -5.83 4.58
C ASP A 35 14.27 -5.71 3.56
N GLN A 36 13.28 -6.61 3.62
CA GLN A 36 12.12 -6.55 2.73
C GLN A 36 11.24 -5.33 3.03
N ARG A 37 11.06 -4.96 4.31
CA ARG A 37 10.37 -3.72 4.71
C ARG A 37 11.10 -2.49 4.22
N ALA A 38 12.43 -2.45 4.34
CA ALA A 38 13.25 -1.36 3.83
C ALA A 38 13.13 -1.22 2.31
N LEU A 39 13.13 -2.34 1.59
CA LEU A 39 12.88 -2.36 0.14
C LEU A 39 11.49 -1.81 -0.20
N CYS A 40 10.42 -2.31 0.42
CA CYS A 40 9.06 -1.82 0.18
C CYS A 40 8.94 -0.33 0.49
N LYS A 41 9.54 0.15 1.59
CA LYS A 41 9.59 1.57 1.94
C LYS A 41 10.26 2.41 0.85
N SER A 42 11.39 1.94 0.32
CA SER A 42 12.12 2.64 -0.73
C SER A 42 11.34 2.71 -2.05
N ILE A 43 10.57 1.67 -2.36
CA ILE A 43 9.69 1.62 -3.53
C ILE A 43 8.52 2.59 -3.34
N CYS A 44 7.85 2.57 -2.19
CA CYS A 44 6.76 3.50 -1.88
C CYS A 44 7.23 4.96 -1.94
N ALA A 45 8.38 5.28 -1.37
CA ALA A 45 8.91 6.64 -1.32
C ALA A 45 9.18 7.27 -2.70
N ARG A 46 9.23 6.46 -3.77
CA ARG A 46 9.42 6.91 -5.16
C ARG A 46 8.14 6.80 -6.00
N CYS A 47 7.06 6.29 -5.41
CA CYS A 47 5.82 6.07 -6.12
C CYS A 47 5.03 7.38 -6.25
N PRO A 48 4.61 7.78 -7.46
CA PRO A 48 3.77 8.97 -7.64
C PRO A 48 2.37 8.80 -7.03
N LEU A 49 1.95 7.56 -6.78
CA LEU A 49 0.66 7.24 -6.17
C LEU A 49 0.72 7.18 -4.63
N PHE A 50 1.83 7.61 -4.02
CA PHE A 50 2.05 7.49 -2.57
C PHE A 50 0.89 8.09 -1.76
N ASP A 51 0.52 9.34 -2.04
CA ASP A 51 -0.51 10.06 -1.29
C ASP A 51 -1.90 9.43 -1.47
N LEU A 52 -2.21 8.92 -2.68
CA LEU A 52 -3.48 8.25 -2.96
C LEU A 52 -3.56 6.89 -2.26
N CYS A 53 -2.47 6.13 -2.26
CA CYS A 53 -2.36 4.89 -1.52
C CYS A 53 -2.50 5.12 0.00
N ASP A 54 -1.90 6.19 0.54
CA ASP A 54 -2.00 6.52 1.96
C ASP A 54 -3.42 6.92 2.35
N ALA A 55 -4.04 7.80 1.56
CA ALA A 55 -5.42 8.24 1.75
C ALA A 55 -6.39 7.06 1.73
N TYR A 56 -6.27 6.16 0.76
CA TYR A 56 -7.09 4.94 0.71
C TYR A 56 -6.82 4.02 1.91
N ALA A 57 -5.55 3.73 2.23
CA ALA A 57 -5.21 2.85 3.34
C ALA A 57 -5.77 3.32 4.69
N ILE A 58 -5.70 4.64 4.95
CA ILE A 58 -6.23 5.26 6.18
C ILE A 58 -7.75 5.22 6.20
N THR A 59 -8.41 5.61 5.11
CA THR A 59 -9.88 5.72 5.04
C THR A 59 -10.55 4.35 5.04
N ALA A 60 -10.04 3.40 4.27
CA ALA A 60 -10.52 2.03 4.19
C ALA A 60 -10.10 1.17 5.40
N LYS A 61 -9.16 1.67 6.22
CA LYS A 61 -8.58 0.94 7.37
C LYS A 61 -8.10 -0.45 6.96
N VAL A 62 -7.28 -0.51 5.92
CA VAL A 62 -6.75 -1.77 5.39
C VAL A 62 -6.11 -2.59 6.50
N GLU A 63 -6.45 -3.88 6.57
CA GLU A 63 -5.99 -4.75 7.66
C GLU A 63 -4.74 -5.55 7.29
N SER A 64 -4.38 -5.57 6.00
CA SER A 64 -3.32 -6.42 5.46
C SER A 64 -2.53 -5.75 4.32
N GLY A 65 -1.28 -6.18 4.17
CA GLY A 65 -0.39 -5.80 3.08
C GLY A 65 0.52 -4.62 3.42
N TYR A 66 1.19 -4.08 2.40
CA TYR A 66 2.08 -2.95 2.54
C TYR A 66 1.57 -1.77 1.70
N TRP A 67 1.23 -0.66 2.36
CA TRP A 67 0.60 0.49 1.74
C TRP A 67 1.33 1.76 2.13
N ALA A 68 1.70 2.59 1.15
CA ALA A 68 2.32 3.91 1.36
C ALA A 68 3.45 3.94 2.41
N GLY A 69 4.34 2.94 2.43
CA GLY A 69 5.44 2.89 3.39
C GLY A 69 5.10 2.26 4.76
N HIS A 70 3.88 1.76 4.93
CA HIS A 70 3.38 1.17 6.16
C HIS A 70 2.98 -0.30 5.95
N SER A 71 3.35 -1.15 6.91
CA SER A 71 2.92 -2.55 6.94
C SER A 71 1.66 -2.65 7.77
N TYR A 72 0.59 -3.11 7.14
CA TYR A 72 -0.67 -3.45 7.77
C TYR A 72 -0.71 -4.96 7.91
N SER A 73 -0.88 -5.41 9.13
CA SER A 73 -1.06 -6.81 9.45
C SER A 73 -2.07 -6.86 10.58
N PRO A 74 -3.03 -7.80 10.56
CA PRO A 74 -3.94 -7.96 11.67
C PRO A 74 -3.10 -8.19 12.92
N LYS A 75 -3.23 -7.33 13.94
CA LYS A 75 -2.55 -7.52 15.21
C LYS A 75 -2.93 -8.91 15.72
N GLY A 76 -1.95 -9.81 15.73
CA GLY A 76 -2.17 -11.24 15.63
C GLY A 76 -3.04 -11.86 16.71
N ARG A 77 -3.51 -13.07 16.42
CA ARG A 77 -3.75 -14.04 17.48
C ARG A 77 -2.38 -14.61 17.86
N LYS A 78 -1.82 -14.12 18.97
CA LYS A 78 -0.67 -14.73 19.65
C LYS A 78 -1.12 -15.98 20.40
#